data_AF-A0A1H0ZMT9-F1
#
_entry.id   AF-A0A1H0ZMT9-F1
#
_cell.length_a   1.000
_cell.length_b   1.000
_cell.length_c   1.000
_cell.angle_alpha   90.00
_cell.angle_beta   90.00
_cell.angle_gamma   90.00
#
_symmetry.space_group_name_H-M   'P 1'
#
loop_
_entity.id
_entity.type
_entity.pdbx_description
1 polymer ?
#
loop_
_entity_poly.entity_id
_entity_poly.type
_entity_poly.pdbx_seq_one_letter_code
_entity_poly.pdbx_strand_id
1 'polypeptide(L)'
;MKPASMTVLAIALALSAGQARAADDPQLNLAYQDHIAYVATFSFPILIEKCSSLDPGYLQKAAPLYFRFINSHQDQIERGRLLTLAELAPDQTPKRYREDVVASRLSNLDTGTREEKLGMCERALGVLSGAKLPGEWPSRKPPAGGAR
;
A
#
# COMPACT_ATOMS: atom_id res chain seq x y z
N MET A 1 28.88 8.19 61.02
CA MET A 1 29.23 7.78 59.63
C MET A 1 28.33 6.60 59.24
N LYS A 2 27.42 6.80 58.29
CA LYS A 2 26.58 5.76 57.68
C LYS A 2 26.55 6.03 56.18
N PRO A 3 26.94 5.08 55.31
CA PRO A 3 26.92 5.28 53.87
C PRO A 3 25.47 5.24 53.36
N ALA A 4 25.20 6.11 52.39
CA ALA A 4 23.91 6.30 51.76
C ALA A 4 23.48 5.05 50.98
N SER A 5 22.21 4.67 51.17
CA SER A 5 21.53 3.64 50.42
C SER A 5 21.43 4.02 48.95
N MET A 6 22.09 3.19 48.13
CA MET A 6 21.80 2.92 46.73
C MET A 6 20.29 2.66 46.57
N THR A 7 19.54 3.52 45.88
CA THR A 7 18.15 3.21 45.52
C THR A 7 17.79 3.88 44.19
N VAL A 8 17.69 3.03 43.17
CA VAL A 8 16.76 3.13 42.02
C VAL A 8 17.16 4.09 40.90
N LEU A 9 18.13 3.64 40.11
CA LEU A 9 18.22 3.94 38.67
C LEU A 9 17.40 2.88 37.91
N ALA A 10 16.06 2.95 37.95
CA ALA A 10 15.19 2.00 37.25
C ALA A 10 13.92 2.66 36.66
N ILE A 11 14.03 3.87 36.12
CA ILE A 11 12.94 4.55 35.39
C ILE A 11 13.44 5.09 34.04
N ALA A 12 14.22 4.31 33.31
CA ALA A 12 14.68 4.67 31.97
C ALA A 12 14.50 3.58 30.91
N LEU A 13 13.85 2.46 31.25
CA LEU A 13 13.64 1.33 30.32
C LEU A 13 12.18 1.08 29.94
N ALA A 14 11.24 1.89 30.43
CA ALA A 14 9.81 1.72 30.12
C ALA A 14 9.33 2.54 28.90
N LEU A 15 10.19 3.32 28.26
CA LEU A 15 9.80 4.23 27.16
C LEU A 15 10.21 3.75 25.76
N SER A 16 10.80 2.56 25.62
CA SER A 16 11.35 2.10 24.32
C SER A 16 10.67 0.85 23.75
N ALA A 17 9.68 0.27 24.43
CA ALA A 17 9.00 -0.95 23.98
C ALA A 17 7.77 -0.72 23.09
N GLY A 18 7.39 0.53 22.83
CA GLY A 18 6.18 0.89 22.06
C GLY A 18 6.38 1.07 20.55
N GLN A 19 7.58 0.80 20.00
CA GLN A 19 7.88 1.00 18.57
C GLN A 19 8.52 -0.23 17.91
N ALA A 20 8.12 -1.43 18.36
CA ALA A 20 8.34 -2.65 17.57
C ALA A 20 7.40 -2.63 16.36
N ARG A 21 7.95 -2.10 15.27
CA ARG A 21 7.49 -2.07 13.88
C ARG A 21 6.34 -3.03 13.53
N ALA A 22 5.25 -2.45 13.01
CA ALA A 22 4.19 -3.16 12.28
C ALA A 22 4.71 -3.95 11.05
N ALA A 23 5.96 -3.71 10.63
CA ALA A 23 6.65 -4.48 9.58
C ALA A 23 6.96 -5.93 9.98
N ASP A 24 6.95 -6.27 11.28
CA ASP A 24 7.30 -7.60 11.79
C ASP A 24 6.08 -8.50 12.10
N ASP A 25 4.85 -8.04 11.84
CA ASP A 25 3.64 -8.85 11.97
C ASP A 25 3.28 -9.51 10.62
N PRO A 26 3.40 -10.85 10.50
CA PRO A 26 3.08 -11.58 9.27
C PRO A 26 1.63 -11.39 8.80
N GLN A 27 0.68 -11.18 9.72
CA GLN A 27 -0.72 -11.00 9.36
C GLN A 27 -0.99 -9.61 8.77
N LEU A 28 -0.38 -8.57 9.32
CA LEU A 28 -0.50 -7.21 8.77
C LEU A 28 0.12 -7.11 7.38
N ASN A 29 1.27 -7.76 7.17
CA ASN A 29 1.88 -7.83 5.85
C ASN A 29 0.98 -8.58 4.87
N LEU A 30 0.37 -9.70 5.28
CA LEU A 30 -0.58 -10.43 4.43
C LEU A 30 -1.79 -9.58 4.04
N ALA A 31 -2.42 -8.92 5.02
CA ALA A 31 -3.54 -8.02 4.76
C ALA A 31 -3.14 -6.92 3.76
N TYR A 32 -1.97 -6.31 3.95
CA TYR A 32 -1.47 -5.29 3.04
C TYR A 32 -1.26 -5.84 1.61
N GLN A 33 -0.65 -7.02 1.45
CA GLN A 33 -0.48 -7.63 0.13
C GLN A 33 -1.84 -7.97 -0.52
N ASP A 34 -2.81 -8.47 0.25
CA ASP A 34 -4.17 -8.72 -0.24
C ASP A 34 -4.82 -7.42 -0.76
N HIS A 35 -4.69 -6.31 -0.02
CA HIS A 35 -5.17 -5.01 -0.49
C HIS A 35 -4.44 -4.49 -1.72
N ILE A 36 -3.12 -4.65 -1.80
CA ILE A 36 -2.37 -4.28 -3.01
C ILE A 36 -2.85 -5.08 -4.21
N ALA A 37 -3.13 -6.38 -4.05
CA ALA A 37 -3.71 -7.21 -5.11
C ALA A 37 -5.08 -6.70 -5.54
N TYR A 38 -5.94 -6.32 -4.59
CA TYR A 38 -7.23 -5.69 -4.90
C TYR A 38 -7.08 -4.35 -5.64
N VAL A 39 -6.22 -3.45 -5.15
CA VAL A 39 -5.94 -2.15 -5.78
C VAL A 39 -5.45 -2.35 -7.21
N ALA A 40 -4.63 -3.37 -7.44
CA ALA A 40 -4.05 -3.62 -8.74
C ALA A 40 -5.11 -3.87 -9.82
N THR A 41 -6.28 -4.44 -9.46
CA THR A 41 -7.37 -4.74 -10.39
C THR A 41 -7.96 -3.51 -11.10
N PHE A 42 -7.84 -2.32 -10.51
CA PHE A 42 -8.36 -1.09 -11.09
C PHE A 42 -7.28 -0.05 -11.37
N SER A 43 -6.13 -0.07 -10.67
CA SER A 43 -5.07 0.90 -10.92
C SER A 43 -4.14 0.51 -12.07
N PHE A 44 -3.84 -0.79 -12.25
CA PHE A 44 -2.89 -1.22 -13.29
C PHE A 44 -3.40 -1.01 -14.71
N PRO A 45 -4.69 -1.22 -15.06
CA PRO A 45 -5.17 -0.89 -16.40
C PRO A 45 -4.88 0.57 -16.79
N ILE A 46 -5.13 1.51 -15.87
CA ILE A 46 -4.89 2.95 -16.08
C ILE A 46 -3.38 3.23 -16.16
N LEU A 47 -2.58 2.61 -15.28
CA LEU A 47 -1.12 2.75 -15.33
C LEU A 47 -0.56 2.24 -16.66
N ILE A 48 -1.02 1.08 -17.13
CA ILE A 48 -0.58 0.48 -18.40
C ILE A 48 -0.91 1.39 -19.56
N GLU A 49 -2.11 1.96 -19.61
CA GLU A 49 -2.52 2.94 -20.62
C GLU A 49 -1.57 4.16 -20.63
N LYS A 50 -1.33 4.77 -19.47
CA LYS A 50 -0.44 5.93 -19.34
C LYS A 50 1.01 5.60 -19.72
N CYS A 51 1.53 4.45 -19.28
CA CYS A 51 2.87 4.00 -19.61
C CYS A 51 3.04 3.64 -21.08
N SER A 52 2.00 3.17 -21.75
CA SER A 52 2.03 2.88 -23.20
C SER A 52 2.18 4.13 -24.06
N SER A 53 1.81 5.30 -23.51
CA SER A 53 2.05 6.60 -24.14
C SER A 53 3.51 7.07 -24.00
N LEU A 54 4.29 6.45 -23.11
CA LEU A 54 5.71 6.79 -22.83
C LEU A 54 6.69 5.80 -23.49
N ASP A 55 6.35 4.51 -23.49
CA ASP A 55 7.07 3.42 -24.15
C ASP A 55 6.07 2.60 -25.00
N PRO A 56 6.13 2.69 -26.34
CA PRO A 56 5.23 1.94 -27.23
C PRO A 56 5.26 0.42 -27.05
N GLY A 57 6.33 -0.14 -26.48
CA GLY A 57 6.46 -1.57 -26.18
C GLY A 57 5.93 -1.96 -24.80
N TYR A 58 5.44 -1.01 -24.00
CA TYR A 58 5.05 -1.27 -22.62
C TYR A 58 3.82 -2.17 -22.51
N LEU A 59 2.80 -1.94 -23.35
CA LEU A 59 1.58 -2.74 -23.34
C LEU A 59 1.87 -4.23 -23.56
N GLN A 60 2.74 -4.54 -24.51
CA GLN A 60 3.11 -5.92 -24.87
C GLN A 60 3.87 -6.61 -23.73
N LYS A 61 4.65 -5.86 -22.95
CA LYS A 61 5.33 -6.36 -21.74
C LYS A 61 4.33 -6.56 -20.59
N ALA A 62 3.47 -5.58 -20.35
CA ALA A 62 2.63 -5.52 -19.15
C ALA A 62 1.36 -6.38 -19.23
N ALA A 63 0.68 -6.43 -20.37
CA ALA A 63 -0.58 -7.15 -20.53
C ALA A 63 -0.51 -8.63 -20.11
N PRO A 64 0.43 -9.46 -20.63
CA PRO A 64 0.51 -10.87 -20.22
C PRO A 64 0.84 -11.03 -18.73
N LEU A 65 1.64 -10.13 -18.16
CA LEU A 65 1.95 -10.15 -16.72
C LEU A 65 0.73 -9.77 -15.87
N TYR A 66 -0.05 -8.78 -16.30
CA TYR A 66 -1.29 -8.38 -15.64
C TYR A 66 -2.32 -9.51 -15.65
N PHE A 67 -2.55 -10.14 -16.80
CA PHE A 67 -3.47 -11.29 -16.87
C PHE A 67 -3.01 -12.44 -15.98
N ARG A 68 -1.71 -12.76 -15.99
CA ARG A 68 -1.15 -13.78 -15.09
C ARG A 68 -1.38 -13.41 -13.63
N PHE A 69 -1.07 -12.17 -13.25
CA PHE A 69 -1.24 -11.66 -11.90
C PHE A 69 -2.69 -11.82 -11.42
N ILE A 70 -3.66 -11.34 -12.19
CA ILE A 70 -5.09 -11.43 -11.83
C ILE A 70 -5.53 -12.89 -11.65
N ASN A 71 -5.11 -13.78 -12.54
CA ASN A 71 -5.49 -15.18 -12.47
C ASN A 71 -4.82 -15.94 -11.31
N SER A 72 -3.59 -15.59 -10.94
CA SER A 72 -2.87 -16.25 -9.84
C SER A 72 -3.17 -15.66 -8.46
N HIS A 73 -3.80 -14.49 -8.39
CA HIS A 73 -4.07 -13.78 -7.12
C HIS A 73 -5.56 -13.66 -6.80
N GLN A 74 -6.45 -14.44 -7.44
CA GLN A 74 -7.91 -14.32 -7.25
C GLN A 74 -8.35 -14.31 -5.77
N ASP A 75 -7.83 -15.25 -4.97
CA ASP A 75 -8.16 -15.30 -3.54
C ASP A 75 -7.64 -14.09 -2.75
N GLN A 76 -6.45 -13.62 -3.08
CA GLN A 76 -5.86 -12.42 -2.45
C GLN A 76 -6.66 -11.17 -2.82
N ILE A 77 -7.06 -11.06 -4.08
CA ILE A 77 -7.90 -9.97 -4.60
C ILE A 77 -9.23 -9.93 -3.85
N GLU A 78 -9.89 -11.07 -3.67
CA GLU A 78 -11.18 -11.12 -2.99
C GLU A 78 -11.06 -10.79 -1.50
N ARG A 79 -10.06 -11.35 -0.80
CA ARG A 79 -9.80 -10.96 0.59
C ARG A 79 -9.48 -9.47 0.73
N GLY A 80 -8.63 -8.94 -0.16
CA GLY A 80 -8.29 -7.53 -0.19
C GLY A 80 -9.50 -6.63 -0.46
N ARG A 81 -10.42 -7.06 -1.33
CA ARG A 81 -11.69 -6.38 -1.58
C ARG A 81 -12.54 -6.33 -0.32
N LEU A 82 -12.74 -7.48 0.34
CA LEU A 82 -13.56 -7.57 1.56
C LEU A 82 -12.97 -6.72 2.69
N LEU A 83 -11.66 -6.80 2.91
CA LEU A 83 -10.96 -5.98 3.91
C LEU A 83 -11.10 -4.47 3.59
N THR A 84 -10.95 -4.09 2.32
CA THR A 84 -11.09 -2.69 1.91
C THR A 84 -12.52 -2.19 2.14
N LEU A 85 -13.53 -3.00 1.80
CA LEU A 85 -14.94 -2.64 2.00
C LEU A 85 -15.31 -2.53 3.49
N ALA A 86 -14.73 -3.38 4.34
CA ALA A 86 -14.95 -3.33 5.78
C ALA A 86 -14.38 -2.06 6.43
N GLU A 87 -13.37 -1.44 5.82
CA GLU A 87 -12.71 -0.23 6.34
C GLU A 87 -13.24 1.07 5.71
N LEU A 88 -14.21 1.02 4.78
CA LEU A 88 -14.86 2.23 4.26
C LEU A 88 -15.71 2.90 5.34
N ALA A 89 -15.56 4.23 5.46
CA ALA A 89 -16.45 5.02 6.30
C ALA A 89 -17.88 5.01 5.76
N PRO A 90 -18.91 5.28 6.59
CA PRO A 90 -20.32 5.23 6.16
C PRO A 90 -20.66 6.16 4.97
N ASP A 91 -19.91 7.25 4.79
CA ASP A 91 -20.07 8.22 3.70
C ASP A 91 -19.19 7.91 2.47
N GLN A 92 -18.30 6.92 2.57
CA GLN A 92 -17.43 6.50 1.48
C GLN A 92 -18.09 5.43 0.62
N THR A 93 -18.02 5.61 -0.70
CA THR A 93 -18.46 4.59 -1.66
C THR A 93 -17.25 3.87 -2.26
N PRO A 94 -17.41 2.61 -2.70
CA PRO A 94 -16.33 1.89 -3.40
C PRO A 94 -15.82 2.64 -4.64
N LYS A 95 -16.71 3.38 -5.32
CA LYS A 95 -16.35 4.22 -6.47
C LYS A 95 -15.41 5.35 -6.05
N ARG A 96 -15.81 6.15 -5.05
CA ARG A 96 -15.01 7.26 -4.53
C ARG A 96 -13.64 6.79 -4.04
N TYR A 97 -13.61 5.68 -3.31
CA TYR A 97 -12.36 5.08 -2.86
C TYR A 97 -11.40 4.76 -4.02
N ARG A 98 -11.91 4.15 -5.11
CA ARG A 98 -11.08 3.84 -6.29
C ARG A 98 -10.55 5.10 -6.94
N GLU A 99 -11.39 6.11 -7.10
CA GLU A 99 -11.01 7.42 -7.67
C GLU A 99 -9.89 8.08 -6.83
N ASP A 100 -10.06 8.11 -5.50
CA ASP A 100 -9.07 8.67 -4.56
C ASP A 100 -7.74 7.89 -4.61
N VAL A 101 -7.79 6.56 -4.64
CA VAL A 101 -6.60 5.71 -4.73
C VAL A 101 -5.86 5.91 -6.06
N VAL A 102 -6.60 5.95 -7.17
CA VAL A 102 -6.02 6.20 -8.50
C VAL A 102 -5.37 7.58 -8.53
N ALA A 103 -6.07 8.62 -8.09
CA ALA A 103 -5.55 9.98 -8.05
C ALA A 103 -4.29 10.08 -7.19
N SER A 104 -4.31 9.50 -5.99
CA SER A 104 -3.14 9.53 -5.10
C SER A 104 -1.95 8.77 -5.67
N ARG A 105 -2.14 7.52 -6.11
CA ARG A 105 -1.04 6.62 -6.51
C ARG A 105 -0.49 6.90 -7.89
N LEU A 106 -1.32 7.43 -8.80
CA LEU A 106 -0.93 7.65 -10.20
C LEU A 106 -0.67 9.13 -10.53
N SER A 107 -0.84 10.06 -9.58
CA SER A 107 -0.58 11.50 -9.78
C SER A 107 0.77 11.80 -10.46
N ASN A 108 1.83 11.12 -10.04
CA ASN A 108 3.17 11.28 -10.61
C ASN A 108 3.28 10.86 -12.08
N LEU A 109 2.40 9.99 -12.59
CA LEU A 109 2.33 9.68 -14.03
C LEU A 109 1.80 10.86 -14.85
N ASP A 110 1.09 11.79 -14.21
CA ASP A 110 0.58 13.01 -14.85
C ASP A 110 1.56 14.17 -14.66
N THR A 111 2.08 14.38 -13.46
CA THR A 111 2.82 15.61 -13.09
C THR A 111 4.34 15.46 -13.01
N GLY A 112 4.87 14.23 -12.99
CA GLY A 112 6.30 13.98 -12.79
C GLY A 112 7.18 14.31 -14.00
N THR A 113 8.49 14.25 -13.80
CA THR A 113 9.49 14.24 -14.87
C THR A 113 9.41 12.95 -15.68
N ARG A 114 9.99 12.93 -16.88
CA ARG A 114 9.97 11.73 -17.75
C ARG A 114 10.62 10.53 -17.06
N GLU A 115 11.73 10.76 -16.38
CA GLU A 115 12.51 9.75 -15.65
C GLU A 115 11.70 9.15 -14.49
N GLU A 116 11.00 9.99 -13.72
CA GLU A 116 10.11 9.53 -12.64
C GLU A 116 8.97 8.67 -13.18
N LYS A 117 8.36 9.09 -14.29
CA LYS A 117 7.28 8.34 -14.95
C LYS A 117 7.77 6.98 -15.45
N LEU A 118 8.91 6.94 -16.14
CA LEU A 118 9.51 5.68 -16.60
C LEU A 118 9.86 4.76 -15.43
N GLY A 119 10.45 5.29 -14.36
CA GLY A 119 10.74 4.52 -13.16
C GLY A 119 9.48 3.94 -12.49
N MET A 120 8.34 4.67 -12.52
CA MET A 120 7.06 4.11 -12.08
C MET A 120 6.58 2.95 -12.95
N CYS A 121 6.68 3.10 -14.27
CA CYS A 121 6.33 2.06 -15.23
C CYS A 121 7.20 0.79 -15.02
N GLU A 122 8.51 0.94 -14.83
CA GLU A 122 9.40 -0.20 -14.55
C GLU A 122 9.07 -0.90 -13.23
N ARG A 123 8.81 -0.14 -12.14
CA ARG A 123 8.39 -0.73 -10.86
C ARG A 123 7.08 -1.48 -10.98
N ALA A 124 6.14 -0.98 -11.78
CA ALA A 124 4.88 -1.67 -12.03
C ALA A 124 5.08 -3.02 -12.73
N LEU A 125 5.97 -3.12 -13.73
CA LEU A 125 6.36 -4.41 -14.32
C LEU A 125 6.98 -5.35 -13.28
N GLY A 126 7.79 -4.83 -12.37
CA GLY A 126 8.34 -5.60 -11.24
C GLY A 126 7.25 -6.21 -10.37
N VAL A 127 6.23 -5.42 -10.00
CA VAL A 127 5.08 -5.91 -9.21
C VAL A 127 4.30 -6.99 -9.96
N LEU A 128 3.99 -6.77 -11.24
CA LEU A 128 3.30 -7.79 -12.05
C LEU A 128 4.12 -9.06 -12.25
N SER A 129 5.45 -8.98 -12.10
CA SER A 129 6.36 -10.12 -12.14
C SER A 129 6.53 -10.82 -10.78
N GLY A 130 5.88 -10.33 -9.72
CA GLY A 130 5.87 -10.95 -8.40
C GLY A 130 6.67 -10.18 -7.32
N ALA A 131 7.16 -8.98 -7.62
CA ALA A 131 7.76 -8.15 -6.57
C ALA A 131 6.70 -7.71 -5.56
N LYS A 132 6.98 -7.91 -4.28
CA LYS A 132 6.12 -7.40 -3.20
C LYS A 132 6.37 -5.91 -3.00
N LEU A 133 5.30 -5.16 -2.79
CA LEU A 133 5.42 -3.77 -2.38
C LEU A 133 5.58 -3.71 -0.86
N PRO A 134 6.58 -2.98 -0.33
CA PRO A 134 6.62 -2.67 1.08
C PRO A 134 5.48 -1.69 1.42
N GLY A 135 5.02 -1.74 2.66
CA GLY A 135 4.07 -0.76 3.18
C GLY A 135 3.23 -1.33 4.30
N GLU A 136 2.33 -0.49 4.78
CA GLU A 136 1.45 -0.78 5.89
C GLU A 136 0.00 -0.65 5.43
N TRP A 137 -0.86 -1.44 6.06
CA TRP A 137 -2.30 -1.27 5.90
C TRP A 137 -2.67 0.20 6.18
N PRO A 138 -3.43 0.88 5.31
CA PRO A 138 -3.75 2.29 5.51
C PRO A 138 -4.42 2.48 6.88
N SER A 139 -3.79 3.27 7.76
CA SER A 139 -4.33 3.53 9.10
C SER A 139 -5.69 4.22 8.97
N ARG A 140 -6.63 3.87 9.86
CA ARG A 140 -7.89 4.61 10.01
C ARG A 140 -7.56 6.08 10.25
N LYS A 141 -7.69 6.94 9.25
CA LYS A 141 -7.80 8.37 9.54
C LYS A 141 -9.13 8.53 10.26
N PRO A 142 -9.16 8.99 11.53
CA PRO A 142 -10.42 9.39 12.12
C PRO A 142 -11.05 10.45 11.21
N PRO A 143 -12.38 10.47 11.05
CA PRO A 143 -13.04 11.50 10.26
C PRO A 143 -12.56 12.87 10.77
N ALA A 144 -12.11 13.71 9.85
CA ALA A 144 -11.73 15.08 10.16
C ALA A 144 -12.97 15.78 10.77
N GLY A 145 -13.02 15.85 12.10
CA GLY A 145 -14.13 16.44 12.85
C GLY A 145 -14.75 15.60 13.98
N GLY A 146 -14.23 14.42 14.31
CA GLY A 146 -14.78 13.59 15.39
C GLY A 146 -14.18 13.86 16.77
N ALA A 147 -14.58 14.93 17.44
CA ALA A 147 -14.43 15.02 18.90
C ALA A 147 -15.35 13.97 19.56
N ARG A 148 -14.79 13.18 20.47
CA ARG A 148 -15.52 12.57 21.58
C ARG A 148 -14.77 12.89 22.86
#